data_AF-K1ST02-F1
#
_entry.id   AF-K1ST02-F1
#
_cell.length_a   1.000
_cell.length_b   1.000
_cell.length_c   1.000
_cell.angle_alpha   90.00
_cell.angle_beta   90.00
_cell.angle_gamma   90.00
#
_symmetry.space_group_name_H-M   'P 1'
#
loop_
_entity.id
_entity.type
_entity.pdbx_description
1 polymer ?
#
loop_
_entity_poly.entity_id
_entity_poly.type
_entity_poly.pdbx_seq_one_letter_code
_entity_poly.pdbx_strand_id
1 'polypeptide(L)' 'TRRVIKELEGDENKNLDKYATTGSPEYEKMVDVIRERFGLSSLKFNTLETLVEAIGLPKCKICTHCFDGSSHF' A
#
# COMPACT_ATOMS: atom_id res chain seq x y z
N THR A 1 -6.75 0.71 -1.02
CA THR A 1 -5.85 1.12 0.06
C THR A 1 -6.20 2.50 0.59
N ARG A 2 -6.05 3.59 -0.20
CA ARG A 2 -6.34 4.99 0.22
C ARG A 2 -7.65 5.23 0.97
N ARG A 3 -8.75 4.59 0.55
CA ARG A 3 -10.05 4.67 1.25
C ARG A 3 -9.99 4.13 2.68
N VAL A 4 -9.33 2.99 2.88
CA VAL A 4 -9.15 2.39 4.22
C VAL A 4 -8.24 3.27 5.08
N ILE A 5 -7.19 3.84 4.49
CA ILE A 5 -6.32 4.80 5.19
C ILE A 5 -7.14 6.01 5.65
N LYS A 6 -8.00 6.57 4.78
CA LYS A 6 -8.90 7.68 5.15
C LYS A 6 -9.86 7.31 6.30
N GLU A 7 -10.39 6.10 6.30
CA GLU A 7 -11.27 5.62 7.37
C GLU A 7 -10.53 5.43 8.70
N LEU A 8 -9.28 4.97 8.66
CA LEU A 8 -8.45 4.73 9.85
C LEU A 8 -7.83 6.03 10.41
N GLU A 9 -7.45 6.95 9.54
CA GLU A 9 -6.61 8.11 9.87
C GLU A 9 -7.34 9.45 9.75
N GLY A 10 -8.50 9.49 9.10
CA GLY A 10 -9.24 10.70 8.73
C GLY A 10 -8.74 11.39 7.45
N ASP A 11 -7.57 11.02 6.97
CA ASP A 11 -6.91 11.56 5.77
C ASP A 11 -6.28 10.42 4.96
N GLU A 12 -6.56 10.39 3.66
CA GLU A 12 -6.05 9.35 2.75
C GLU A 12 -4.56 9.45 2.48
N ASN A 13 -3.91 10.56 2.86
CA ASN A 13 -2.47 10.79 2.67
C ASN A 13 -1.66 10.68 3.97
N LYS A 14 -2.30 10.41 5.10
CA LYS A 14 -1.63 10.32 6.39
C LYS A 14 -0.87 8.99 6.53
N ASN A 15 0.40 9.07 6.94
CA ASN A 15 1.29 7.93 7.18
C ASN A 15 1.47 6.98 5.97
N LEU A 16 1.41 7.50 4.74
CA LEU A 16 1.46 6.66 3.54
C LEU A 16 2.69 5.78 3.42
N ASP A 17 3.84 6.30 3.84
CA ASP A 17 5.09 5.58 3.90
C ASP A 17 4.94 4.28 4.71
N LYS A 18 4.22 4.34 5.83
CA LYS A 18 3.97 3.18 6.68
C LYS A 18 3.01 2.19 6.03
N TYR A 19 1.90 2.67 5.47
CA TYR A 19 0.94 1.81 4.76
C TYR A 19 1.48 1.23 3.46
N ALA A 20 2.53 1.81 2.88
CA ALA A 20 3.23 1.29 1.71
C ALA A 20 4.41 0.37 2.06
N THR A 21 4.86 0.36 3.32
CA THR A 21 5.92 -0.51 3.81
C THR A 21 5.35 -1.87 4.18
N THR A 22 5.70 -2.90 3.40
CA THR A 22 5.26 -4.28 3.65
C THR A 22 5.65 -4.74 5.05
N GLY A 23 4.70 -5.35 5.78
CA GLY A 23 4.92 -5.88 7.14
C GLY A 23 4.88 -4.86 8.27
N SER A 24 4.62 -3.57 7.96
CA SER A 24 4.35 -2.59 9.01
C SER A 24 3.00 -2.88 9.70
N PRO A 25 2.82 -2.47 10.97
CA PRO A 25 1.52 -2.60 11.64
C PRO A 25 0.37 -1.93 10.87
N GLU A 26 0.63 -0.77 10.26
CA GLU A 26 -0.32 -0.03 9.44
C GLU A 26 -0.69 -0.80 8.16
N TYR A 27 0.30 -1.39 7.47
CA TYR A 27 0.07 -2.22 6.29
C TYR A 27 -0.78 -3.44 6.62
N GLU A 28 -0.38 -4.23 7.63
CA GLU A 28 -1.10 -5.44 8.03
C GLU A 28 -2.54 -5.12 8.44
N LYS A 29 -2.73 -4.06 9.23
CA LYS A 29 -4.07 -3.58 9.62
C LYS A 29 -4.92 -3.18 8.41
N MET A 30 -4.33 -2.48 7.44
CA MET A 30 -5.05 -2.13 6.20
C MET A 30 -5.45 -3.39 5.42
N VAL A 31 -4.56 -4.37 5.28
CA VAL A 31 -4.85 -5.64 4.61
C VAL A 31 -5.98 -6.38 5.32
N ASP A 32 -5.94 -6.46 6.65
CA ASP A 32 -6.98 -7.12 7.44
C ASP A 32 -8.34 -6.44 7.32
N VAL A 33 -8.40 -5.10 7.36
CA VAL A 33 -9.66 -4.37 7.16
C VAL A 33 -10.25 -4.65 5.77
N ILE A 34 -9.40 -4.74 4.74
CA ILE A 34 -9.86 -5.07 3.38
C ILE A 34 -10.33 -6.53 3.33
N ARG A 35 -9.60 -7.47 3.94
CA ARG A 35 -9.94 -8.89 4.04
C ARG A 35 -11.33 -9.07 4.67
N GLU A 36 -11.58 -8.42 5.81
CA GLU A 36 -12.85 -8.50 6.53
C GLU A 36 -14.00 -7.89 5.74
N ARG A 37 -13.78 -6.72 5.13
CA ARG A 37 -14.80 -6.04 4.30
C ARG A 37 -15.34 -6.91 3.18
N PHE A 38 -14.47 -7.70 2.55
CA PHE A 38 -14.84 -8.59 1.46
C PHE A 38 -15.17 -10.02 1.91
N GLY A 39 -15.14 -10.32 3.21
CA GLY A 39 -15.44 -11.65 3.74
C GLY A 39 -14.46 -12.73 3.30
N LEU A 40 -13.19 -12.38 3.08
CA LEU A 40 -12.16 -13.32 2.62
C LEU A 40 -11.52 -14.07 3.80
N SER A 41 -11.17 -15.34 3.58
CA SER A 41 -10.39 -16.14 4.56
C SER A 41 -8.95 -15.65 4.69
N SER A 42 -8.37 -15.18 3.59
CA SER A 42 -7.03 -14.60 3.54
C SER A 42 -6.95 -13.56 2.42
N LEU A 43 -6.09 -12.56 2.60
CA LEU A 43 -5.77 -11.58 1.57
C LEU A 43 -4.26 -11.30 1.61
N LYS A 44 -3.63 -11.26 0.44
CA LYS A 44 -2.23 -10.85 0.30
C LYS A 44 -2.10 -10.03 -0.98
N PHE A 45 -1.46 -8.86 -0.88
CA PHE A 45 -1.09 -8.08 -2.05
C PHE A 45 0.33 -8.42 -2.50
N ASN A 46 0.62 -8.23 -3.78
CA ASN A 46 2.01 -8.13 -4.22
C ASN A 46 2.63 -6.88 -3.60
N THR A 47 3.86 -7.02 -3.13
CA THR A 47 4.58 -5.91 -2.48
C THR A 47 5.08 -4.94 -3.54
N LEU A 48 5.30 -3.68 -3.15
CA LEU A 48 5.85 -2.70 -4.07
C LEU A 48 7.26 -3.10 -4.52
N GLU A 49 8.03 -3.71 -3.62
CA GLU A 49 9.36 -4.25 -3.87
C GLU A 49 9.33 -5.34 -4.95
N THR A 50 8.42 -6.32 -4.84
CA THR A 50 8.27 -7.39 -5.84
C THR A 50 7.79 -6.84 -7.19
N LEU A 51 6.93 -5.82 -7.21
CA LEU A 51 6.51 -5.17 -8.45
C LEU A 51 7.69 -4.48 -9.15
N VAL A 52 8.51 -3.73 -8.39
CA VAL A 52 9.71 -3.07 -8.93
C VAL A 52 10.72 -4.09 -9.46
N GLU A 53 10.96 -5.16 -8.70
CA GLU A 53 11.85 -6.26 -9.11
C GLU A 53 11.37 -6.93 -10.40
N ALA A 54 10.08 -7.26 -10.48
CA ALA A 54 9.49 -7.92 -11.66
C ALA A 54 9.51 -7.05 -12.92
N ILE A 55 9.38 -5.72 -12.78
CA ILE A 55 9.49 -4.78 -13.90
C ILE A 55 10.95 -4.66 -14.39
N GLY A 56 11.93 -4.83 -13.51
CA GLY A 56 13.35 -4.78 -13.87
C GLY A 56 13.90 -3.36 -14.11
N LEU A 57 13.17 -2.32 -13.69
CA LEU A 57 13.63 -0.93 -13.74
C LEU A 57 13.83 -0.39 -12.32
N PRO A 58 14.77 0.56 -12.12
CA PRO A 58 14.90 1.25 -10.84
C PRO A 58 13.59 1.92 -10.44
N LYS A 59 13.23 1.91 -9.15
CA LYS A 59 12.01 2.55 -8.62
C LYS A 59 11.85 4.00 -9.09
N CYS A 60 12.92 4.78 -9.16
CA CYS A 60 12.88 6.17 -9.63
C CYS A 60 12.45 6.36 -11.09
N LYS A 61 12.41 5.28 -11.89
CA LYS A 61 11.90 5.25 -13.27
C LYS A 61 10.49 4.65 -13.38
N ILE A 62 9.86 4.34 -12.25
CA ILE A 62 8.52 3.74 -12.17
C ILE A 62 7.64 4.70 -11.36
N CYS A 63 6.47 5.04 -11.87
CA CYS A 63 5.51 5.80 -11.08
C CYS A 63 4.88 4.89 -10.02
N THR A 64 5.15 5.17 -8.74
CA THR A 64 4.60 4.46 -7.58
C THR A 64 3.69 5.35 -6.73
N HIS A 65 3.36 6.56 -7.19
CA HIS A 65 2.60 7.57 -6.44
C HIS A 65 1.30 7.05 -5.82
N CYS A 66 0.54 6.24 -6.54
CA CYS A 66 -0.73 5.68 -6.02
C CYS A 66 -0.51 4.74 -4.81
N PHE A 67 0.67 4.12 -4.70
CA PHE A 67 1.04 3.25 -3.58
C PHE A 67 1.61 4.05 -2.42
N ASP A 68 2.70 4.77 -2.65
CA ASP A 68 3.52 5.38 -1.58
C ASP A 68 3.61 6.91 -1.64
N GLY A 69 2.97 7.54 -2.62
CA GLY A 69 2.99 8.99 -2.82
C GLY A 69 4.33 9.55 -3.29
N SER A 70 5.36 8.72 -3.52
CA SER A 70 6.74 9.19 -3.67
C SER A 70 7.12 9.69 -5.07
N SER A 71 6.34 9.37 -6.10
CA SER A 71 6.60 9.87 -7.45
C SER A 71 5.91 11.22 -7.66
N HIS A 72 6.68 12.25 -8.01
CA HIS A 72 6.20 13.57 -8.40
C HIS A 72 6.77 13.91 -9.79
N PHE A 73 5.91 14.44 -10.67
CA PHE A 73 6.27 14.97 -11.99
C PHE A 73 6.09 16.49 -11.99
#